data_AF-A0A3E4YKR6-F1
#
_entry.id   AF-A0A3E4YKR6-F1
#
_cell.length_a   1.000
_cell.length_b   1.000
_cell.length_c   1.000
_cell.angle_alpha   90.00
_cell.angle_beta   90.00
_cell.angle_gamma   90.00
#
_symmetry.space_group_name_H-M   'P 1'
#
loop_
_entity.id
_entity.type
_entity.pdbx_description
1 polymer ?
#
loop_
_entity_poly.entity_id
_entity_poly.type
_entity_poly.pdbx_seq_one_letter_code
_entity_poly.pdbx_strand_id
1 'polypeptide(L)'
;MNYPNLELLDYKTRLLLKQDEKFIKATEKVKLNNRFSITAMSVGLEAKLFMQTWGNTGCGIDIDNSGYPCMVGNAITDAYTVVFYESISKQYFVYFNSQLAYVITKANKNFLNDLHNDRLLSVSEARKKY
;
A
#
# COMPACT_ATOMS: atom_id res chain seq x y z
N MET A 1 18.00 5.07 -11.96
CA MET A 1 16.82 4.62 -11.20
C MET A 1 16.89 3.12 -11.09
N ASN A 2 16.82 2.56 -9.88
CA ASN A 2 16.81 1.11 -9.68
C ASN A 2 15.37 0.62 -9.55
N TYR A 3 15.09 -0.59 -10.02
CA TYR A 3 13.79 -1.21 -9.79
C TYR A 3 13.53 -1.40 -8.29
N PRO A 4 12.27 -1.25 -7.83
CA PRO A 4 11.93 -1.52 -6.44
C PRO A 4 12.12 -3.01 -6.15
N ASN A 5 12.71 -3.32 -4.99
CA ASN A 5 12.85 -4.70 -4.53
C ASN A 5 11.49 -5.22 -4.04
N LEU A 6 10.72 -5.85 -4.93
CA LEU A 6 9.39 -6.35 -4.64
C LEU A 6 9.38 -7.42 -3.53
N GLU A 7 10.41 -8.25 -3.44
CA GLU A 7 10.54 -9.27 -2.39
C GLU A 7 10.68 -8.63 -1.01
N LEU A 8 11.49 -7.57 -0.90
CA LEU A 8 11.64 -6.81 0.35
C LEU A 8 10.32 -6.11 0.72
N LEU A 9 9.59 -5.57 -0.25
CA LEU A 9 8.31 -4.92 0.01
C LEU A 9 7.21 -5.93 0.39
N ASP A 10 7.17 -7.10 -0.24
CA ASP A 10 6.30 -8.22 0.14
C ASP A 10 6.59 -8.65 1.58
N TYR A 11 7.88 -8.84 1.93
CA TYR A 11 8.29 -9.18 3.30
C TYR A 11 7.82 -8.13 4.33
N LYS A 12 8.04 -6.84 4.05
CA LYS A 12 7.55 -5.74 4.91
C LYS A 12 6.03 -5.75 5.03
N THR A 13 5.31 -5.96 3.92
CA THR A 13 3.85 -6.04 3.90
C THR A 13 3.35 -7.18 4.78
N ARG A 14 3.98 -8.36 4.69
CA ARG A 14 3.67 -9.51 5.56
C ARG A 14 3.93 -9.24 7.03
N LEU A 15 5.00 -8.50 7.36
CA LEU A 15 5.28 -8.10 8.74
C LEU A 15 4.17 -7.19 9.29
N LEU A 16 3.69 -6.24 8.49
CA LEU A 16 2.57 -5.36 8.86
C LEU A 16 1.27 -6.15 9.03
N LEU A 17 0.97 -7.07 8.11
CA LEU A 17 -0.22 -7.93 8.20
C LEU A 17 -0.25 -8.79 9.46
N LYS A 18 0.91 -9.30 9.90
CA LYS A 18 1.01 -10.07 11.15
C LYS A 18 0.62 -9.27 12.40
N GLN A 19 0.68 -7.94 12.34
CA GLN A 19 0.33 -7.04 13.44
C GLN A 19 -1.08 -6.46 13.29
N ASP A 20 -1.72 -6.62 12.11
CA ASP A 20 -3.03 -6.07 11.84
C ASP A 20 -4.15 -6.96 12.39
N GLU A 21 -4.89 -6.44 13.37
CA GLU A 21 -6.02 -7.13 13.98
C GLU A 21 -7.10 -7.52 12.97
N LYS A 22 -7.34 -6.70 11.94
CA LYS A 22 -8.38 -6.98 10.95
C LYS A 22 -8.02 -8.22 10.15
N PHE A 23 -6.77 -8.31 9.72
CA PHE A 23 -6.23 -9.50 9.06
C PHE A 23 -6.24 -10.72 9.98
N ILE A 24 -5.76 -10.60 11.22
CA ILE A 24 -5.77 -11.72 12.19
C ILE A 24 -7.19 -12.29 12.35
N LYS A 25 -8.18 -11.44 12.65
CA LYS A 25 -9.59 -11.85 12.80
C LYS A 25 -10.15 -12.48 11.52
N ALA A 26 -9.78 -11.96 10.35
CA ALA A 26 -10.23 -12.51 9.06
C ALA A 26 -9.62 -13.89 8.79
N THR A 27 -8.32 -14.07 9.05
CA THR A 27 -7.65 -15.38 8.89
C THR A 27 -8.18 -16.44 9.85
N GLU A 28 -8.50 -16.08 11.09
CA GLU A 28 -9.11 -17.00 12.07
C GLU A 28 -10.47 -17.52 11.60
N LYS A 29 -11.33 -16.64 11.07
CA LYS A 29 -12.63 -17.04 10.48
C LYS A 29 -12.46 -18.01 9.32
N VAL A 30 -11.48 -17.77 8.45
CA VAL A 30 -11.20 -18.66 7.31
C VAL A 30 -10.69 -20.03 7.79
N LYS A 31 -9.81 -20.07 8.80
CA LYS A 31 -9.32 -21.31 9.42
C LYS A 31 -10.43 -22.13 10.08
N LEU A 32 -11.39 -21.48 10.73
CA LEU A 32 -12.55 -22.17 11.32
C LEU A 32 -13.43 -22.82 10.26
N ASN A 33 -13.60 -22.16 9.11
CA ASN A 33 -14.45 -22.65 8.03
C ASN A 33 -13.75 -23.68 7.11
N ASN A 34 -12.41 -23.74 7.12
CA ASN A 34 -11.65 -24.61 6.24
C ASN A 34 -10.53 -25.32 7.02
N ARG A 35 -10.65 -26.64 7.21
CA ARG A 35 -9.72 -27.46 8.02
C ARG A 35 -8.28 -27.48 7.49
N PHE A 36 -8.05 -27.07 6.24
CA PHE A 36 -6.72 -26.86 5.67
C PHE A 36 -6.34 -25.38 5.86
N SER A 37 -5.58 -25.11 6.90
CA SER A 37 -5.31 -23.75 7.39
C SER A 37 -4.43 -22.95 6.42
N ILE A 38 -5.00 -21.91 5.83
CA ILE A 38 -4.22 -20.86 5.18
C ILE A 38 -3.39 -20.18 6.27
N THR A 39 -2.06 -20.29 6.17
CA THR A 39 -1.15 -19.56 7.05
C THR A 39 -1.00 -18.14 6.50
N ALA A 40 -0.72 -17.14 7.34
CA ALA A 40 -0.46 -15.77 6.89
C ALA A 40 0.67 -15.69 5.82
N MET A 41 1.57 -16.68 5.80
CA MET A 41 2.63 -16.83 4.80
C MET A 41 2.15 -17.43 3.46
N SER A 42 1.01 -18.11 3.45
CA SER A 42 0.40 -18.70 2.24
C SER A 42 -0.54 -17.73 1.52
N VAL A 43 -0.77 -16.55 2.09
CA VAL A 43 -1.55 -15.48 1.45
C VAL A 43 -0.75 -14.93 0.28
N GLY A 44 -1.26 -15.15 -0.93
CA GLY A 44 -0.75 -14.48 -2.12
C GLY A 44 -1.06 -12.99 -2.05
N LEU A 45 -0.01 -12.18 -2.14
CA LEU A 45 -0.15 -10.74 -2.38
C LEU A 45 -0.07 -10.51 -3.88
N GLU A 46 -1.09 -9.86 -4.44
CA GLU A 46 -1.06 -9.45 -5.84
C GLU A 46 -0.39 -8.09 -5.94
N ALA A 47 0.70 -8.00 -6.69
CA ALA A 47 1.45 -6.76 -6.86
C ALA A 47 1.08 -6.07 -8.16
N LYS A 48 0.77 -4.77 -8.09
CA LYS A 48 0.72 -3.88 -9.25
C LYS A 48 1.86 -2.86 -9.13
N LEU A 49 2.67 -2.75 -10.18
CA LEU A 49 3.80 -1.83 -10.28
C LEU A 49 3.58 -0.87 -11.44
N PHE A 50 3.73 0.42 -11.20
CA PHE A 50 3.74 1.44 -12.23
C PHE A 50 4.62 2.62 -11.81
N MET A 51 5.01 3.46 -12.76
CA MET A 51 5.76 4.69 -12.50
C MET A 51 4.80 5.87 -12.43
N GLN A 52 5.03 6.80 -11.51
CA GLN A 52 4.24 8.01 -11.36
C GLN A 52 5.15 9.21 -11.11
N THR A 53 4.81 10.33 -11.75
CA THR A 53 5.51 11.61 -11.59
C THR A 53 4.87 12.45 -10.50
N TRP A 54 5.69 13.14 -9.72
CA TRP A 54 5.32 13.97 -8.59
C TRP A 54 5.92 15.37 -8.72
N GLY A 55 5.20 16.38 -8.24
CA GLY A 55 5.65 17.78 -8.24
C GLY A 55 6.54 18.17 -7.06
N ASN A 56 7.01 17.21 -6.25
CA ASN A 56 7.92 17.45 -5.15
C ASN A 56 8.95 16.32 -5.03
N THR A 57 10.04 16.54 -4.30
CA THR A 57 11.04 15.49 -4.03
C THR A 57 10.55 14.42 -3.06
N GLY A 58 9.42 14.65 -2.39
CA GLY A 58 8.78 13.70 -1.48
C GLY A 58 8.07 12.54 -2.17
N CYS A 59 7.94 12.57 -3.51
CA CYS A 59 7.35 11.49 -4.30
C CYS A 59 5.95 11.07 -3.80
N GLY A 60 5.11 12.05 -3.47
CA GLY A 60 3.75 11.82 -2.94
C GLY A 60 3.67 11.67 -1.42
N ILE A 61 4.80 11.60 -0.70
CA ILE A 61 4.86 11.64 0.77
C ILE A 61 5.05 13.09 1.21
N ASP A 62 3.92 13.78 1.38
CA ASP A 62 3.85 15.21 1.67
C ASP A 62 3.55 15.52 3.15
N ILE A 63 3.12 14.52 3.92
CA ILE A 63 2.89 14.61 5.37
C ILE A 63 3.51 13.43 6.10
N ASP A 64 3.87 13.64 7.37
CA ASP A 64 4.36 12.61 8.27
C ASP A 64 3.21 11.82 8.93
N ASN A 65 3.56 10.84 9.76
CA ASN A 65 2.58 10.01 10.49
C ASN A 65 1.72 10.81 11.48
N SER A 66 2.17 12.00 11.90
CA SER A 66 1.44 12.92 12.77
C SER A 66 0.54 13.87 11.97
N GLY A 67 0.66 13.88 10.64
CA GLY A 67 -0.08 14.76 9.74
C GLY A 67 0.56 16.13 9.50
N TYR A 68 1.81 16.33 9.95
CA TYR A 68 2.55 17.56 9.67
C TYR A 68 3.24 17.49 8.30
N PRO A 69 3.40 18.61 7.58
CA PRO A 69 4.08 18.62 6.29
C PRO A 69 5.52 18.10 6.38
N CYS A 70 5.92 17.22 5.46
CA CYS A 70 7.31 16.81 5.33
C CYS A 70 8.14 17.93 4.68
N MET A 71 9.40 18.09 5.11
CA MET A 71 10.34 18.97 4.42
C MET A 71 10.74 18.34 3.08
N VAL A 72 10.19 18.86 1.98
CA VAL A 72 10.42 18.39 0.61
C VAL A 72 10.77 19.56 -0.31
N GLY A 73 11.64 19.32 -1.29
CA GLY A 73 11.97 20.28 -2.33
C GLY A 73 10.90 20.36 -3.41
N ASN A 74 10.80 21.51 -4.07
CA ASN A 74 9.97 21.69 -5.25
C ASN A 74 10.75 21.21 -6.49
N ALA A 75 10.41 20.01 -6.97
CA ALA A 75 11.03 19.39 -8.14
C ALA A 75 10.08 18.38 -8.75
N ILE A 76 10.13 18.23 -10.07
CA ILE A 76 9.47 17.12 -10.76
C ILE A 76 10.30 15.87 -10.54
N THR A 77 9.73 14.87 -9.87
CA THR A 77 10.41 13.60 -9.59
C THR A 77 9.55 12.42 -9.97
N ASP A 78 10.16 11.44 -10.61
CA ASP A 78 9.51 10.16 -10.88
C ASP A 78 9.72 9.21 -9.70
N ALA A 79 8.70 8.41 -9.41
CA ALA A 79 8.75 7.38 -8.40
C ALA A 79 8.05 6.11 -8.86
N TYR A 80 8.60 4.97 -8.47
CA TYR A 80 7.88 3.71 -8.62
C TYR A 80 6.80 3.60 -7.55
N THR A 81 5.58 3.32 -7.98
CA THR A 81 4.44 3.01 -7.14
C THR A 81 4.21 1.51 -7.14
N VAL A 82 4.23 0.90 -5.96
CA VAL A 82 3.92 -0.53 -5.77
C VAL A 82 2.66 -0.63 -4.92
N VAL A 83 1.68 -1.36 -5.42
CA VAL A 83 0.44 -1.64 -4.70
C VAL A 83 0.32 -3.14 -4.51
N PHE A 84 0.33 -3.60 -3.25
CA PHE A 84 -0.02 -4.96 -2.92
C PHE A 84 -1.48 -5.05 -2.53
N TYR A 85 -2.21 -5.99 -3.13
CA TYR A 85 -3.54 -6.38 -2.71
C TYR A 85 -3.49 -7.68 -1.91
N GLU A 86 -4.10 -7.64 -0.73
CA GLU A 86 -4.25 -8.78 0.17
C GLU A 86 -5.72 -9.24 0.16
N SER A 87 -5.96 -10.52 -0.14
CA SER A 87 -7.28 -11.04 -0.50
C SER A 87 -8.19 -11.41 0.69
N ILE A 88 -7.63 -11.81 1.84
CA ILE A 88 -8.39 -12.28 3.01
C ILE A 88 -9.09 -11.13 3.72
N SER A 89 -8.34 -10.07 4.03
CA SER A 89 -8.84 -8.87 4.69
C SER A 89 -9.21 -7.76 3.72
N LYS A 90 -8.94 -7.98 2.41
CA LYS A 90 -9.27 -7.09 1.29
C LYS A 90 -8.64 -5.71 1.46
N GLN A 91 -7.34 -5.70 1.76
CA GLN A 91 -6.58 -4.48 2.02
C GLN A 91 -5.58 -4.21 0.91
N TYR A 92 -5.30 -2.93 0.66
CA TYR A 92 -4.26 -2.50 -0.27
C TYR A 92 -3.15 -1.78 0.49
N PHE A 93 -1.90 -2.12 0.15
CA PHE A 93 -0.71 -1.50 0.70
C PHE A 93 -0.02 -0.73 -0.41
N VAL A 94 0.02 0.59 -0.30
CA VAL A 94 0.60 1.48 -1.31
C VAL A 94 1.97 1.94 -0.87
N TYR A 95 2.95 1.75 -1.74
CA TYR A 95 4.32 2.18 -1.55
C TYR A 95 4.73 3.16 -2.65
N PHE A 96 5.45 4.23 -2.28
CA PHE A 96 6.14 5.12 -3.20
C PHE A 96 7.65 4.99 -2.99
N ASN A 97 8.43 4.70 -4.04
CA ASN A 97 9.89 4.57 -4.00
C ASN A 97 10.44 3.67 -2.86
N SER A 98 9.69 2.64 -2.47
CA SER A 98 9.97 1.67 -1.38
C SER A 98 9.53 2.07 0.05
N GLN A 99 8.92 3.23 0.22
CA GLN A 99 8.34 3.68 1.49
C GLN A 99 6.83 3.44 1.49
N LEU A 100 6.30 2.89 2.59
CA LEU A 100 4.86 2.73 2.76
C LEU A 100 4.21 4.12 2.84
N ALA A 101 3.34 4.42 1.89
CA ALA A 101 2.61 5.69 1.84
C ALA A 101 1.33 5.60 2.67
N TYR A 102 0.48 4.61 2.38
CA TYR A 102 -0.76 4.39 3.12
C TYR A 102 -1.32 2.98 2.91
N VAL A 103 -2.19 2.57 3.83
CA VAL A 103 -2.93 1.29 3.80
C VAL A 103 -4.42 1.59 3.62
N ILE A 104 -5.01 1.04 2.56
CA ILE A 104 -6.44 1.17 2.28
C ILE A 104 -7.17 -0.04 2.85
N THR A 105 -7.83 0.17 3.98
CA THR A 105 -8.59 -0.90 4.65
C THR A 105 -9.96 -1.14 4.01
N LYS A 106 -10.51 -0.14 3.31
CA LYS A 106 -11.78 -0.22 2.60
C LYS A 106 -11.69 0.58 1.31
N ALA A 107 -11.38 -0.09 0.21
CA ALA A 107 -11.25 0.56 -1.10
C ALA A 107 -12.58 1.20 -1.52
N ASN A 108 -12.52 2.50 -1.82
CA ASN A 108 -13.64 3.25 -2.38
C ASN A 108 -13.52 3.40 -3.91
N LYS A 109 -14.55 3.96 -4.54
CA LYS A 109 -14.58 4.11 -6.02
C LYS A 109 -13.45 4.99 -6.56
N ASN A 110 -13.08 6.05 -5.83
CA ASN A 110 -12.01 6.96 -6.24
C ASN A 110 -10.68 6.22 -6.26
N PHE A 111 -10.33 5.54 -5.17
CA PHE A 111 -9.12 4.75 -5.08
C PHE A 111 -9.03 3.69 -6.19
N LEU A 112 -10.11 2.95 -6.46
CA LEU A 112 -10.12 1.94 -7.51
C LEU A 112 -9.95 2.53 -8.90
N ASN A 113 -10.58 3.68 -9.18
CA ASN A 113 -10.42 4.39 -10.44
C ASN A 113 -8.98 4.92 -10.60
N ASP A 114 -8.44 5.51 -9.55
CA ASP A 114 -7.08 6.07 -9.54
C ASP A 114 -6.01 4.96 -9.64
N LEU A 115 -6.25 3.81 -9.00
CA LEU A 115 -5.44 2.61 -9.14
C LEU A 115 -5.54 2.02 -10.56
N HIS A 116 -6.73 2.04 -11.18
CA HIS A 116 -6.90 1.57 -12.55
C HIS A 116 -6.12 2.44 -13.55
N ASN A 117 -6.13 3.76 -13.33
CA ASN A 117 -5.49 4.75 -14.19
C ASN A 117 -4.01 5.03 -13.86
N ASP A 118 -3.40 4.26 -12.96
CA ASP A 118 -1.99 4.41 -12.54
C ASP A 118 -1.65 5.82 -12.00
N ARG A 119 -2.61 6.45 -11.30
CA ARG A 119 -2.50 7.81 -10.78
C ARG A 119 -3.03 7.91 -9.37
N LEU A 120 -2.20 7.51 -8.41
CA LEU A 120 -2.56 7.59 -7.00
C LEU A 120 -2.27 8.97 -6.41
N LEU A 121 -3.00 9.34 -5.38
CA LEU A 121 -2.87 10.63 -4.72
C LEU A 121 -1.72 10.65 -3.70
N SER A 122 -1.24 11.86 -3.38
CA SER A 122 -0.29 12.05 -2.27
C SER A 122 -0.93 11.63 -0.95
N VAL A 123 -0.12 11.40 0.09
CA VAL A 123 -0.59 10.94 1.41
C VAL A 123 -1.65 11.89 1.98
N SER A 124 -1.45 13.21 1.88
CA SER A 124 -2.40 14.19 2.40
C SER A 124 -3.74 14.24 1.66
N GLU A 125 -3.73 14.03 0.34
CA GLU A 125 -4.93 13.98 -0.49
C GLU A 125 -5.67 12.65 -0.37
N ALA A 126 -4.92 11.54 -0.38
CA ALA A 126 -5.41 10.18 -0.17
C ALA A 126 -6.20 10.09 1.13
N ARG A 127 -5.69 10.69 2.23
CA ARG A 127 -6.36 10.71 3.54
C ARG A 127 -7.79 11.31 3.50
N LYS A 128 -8.09 12.17 2.51
CA LYS A 128 -9.39 12.84 2.36
C LYS A 128 -10.31 12.12 1.37
N LYS A 129 -9.72 11.48 0.35
CA LYS A 129 -10.45 10.99 -0.84
C LYS A 129 -10.53 9.47 -0.92
N TYR A 130 -9.68 8.72 -0.21
CA TYR A 130 -9.61 7.25 -0.22
C TYR A 130 -10.25 6.61 1.00
#